data_AF-A0AAW4PJ18-F1
#
_entry.id   AF-A0AAW4PJ18-F1
#
_cell.length_a   1.000
_cell.length_b   1.000
_cell.length_c   1.000
_cell.angle_alpha   90.00
_cell.angle_beta   90.00
_cell.angle_gamma   90.00
#
_symmetry.space_group_name_H-M   'P 1'
#
loop_
_entity.id
_entity.type
_entity.pdbx_description
1 polymer ?
#
loop_
_entity_poly.entity_id
_entity_poly.type
_entity_poly.pdbx_seq_one_letter_code
_entity_poly.pdbx_strand_id
1 'polypeptide(L)'
;MKEAIHIHSHFGSATVRAGASVSKAPYVYESVTEMPDMAHRSPEDQIAHDNGILAEARELDRNGWDVKADHISGHGFGTPPKINGHRPDVYATKRGGTRIVEIETDPDDDHDQHTAFRRSAGQTGANFYDWIVDKGENRRTKFE
;
A
#
# COMPACT_ATOMS: atom_id res chain seq x y z
N MET A 1 -9.42 24.97 53.89
CA MET A 1 -8.64 25.56 52.79
C MET A 1 -7.55 24.55 52.45
N LYS A 2 -7.52 24.09 51.19
CA LYS A 2 -6.48 23.21 50.62
C LYS A 2 -5.29 24.11 50.20
N GLU A 3 -4.08 23.56 50.10
CA GLU A 3 -2.99 23.81 49.13
C GLU A 3 -1.82 22.89 49.57
N ALA A 4 -1.53 21.74 48.93
CA ALA A 4 -0.92 21.50 47.61
C ALA A 4 0.56 21.95 47.54
N ILE A 5 1.46 20.97 47.67
CA ILE A 5 2.92 21.11 47.63
C ILE A 5 3.38 21.25 46.18
N HIS A 6 4.06 22.36 45.88
CA HIS A 6 4.68 22.67 44.60
C HIS A 6 6.07 22.01 44.49
N ILE A 7 6.29 21.23 43.44
CA ILE A 7 7.58 20.65 43.05
C ILE A 7 8.12 21.46 41.86
N HIS A 8 9.27 22.09 42.05
CA HIS A 8 10.03 22.78 40.99
C HIS A 8 10.73 21.74 40.11
N SER A 9 10.51 21.79 38.79
CA SER A 9 11.35 21.10 37.80
C SER A 9 11.98 22.12 36.85
N HIS A 10 13.26 21.92 36.57
CA HIS A 10 14.15 22.84 35.87
C HIS A 10 13.84 22.89 34.36
N PHE A 11 13.79 24.11 33.80
CA PHE A 11 13.84 24.36 32.36
C PHE A 11 15.27 24.15 31.83
N GLY A 12 15.44 23.19 30.92
CA GLY A 12 16.61 23.05 30.08
C GLY A 12 16.23 23.30 28.61
N SER A 13 16.62 24.46 28.09
CA SER A 13 16.55 24.80 26.67
C SER A 13 17.60 24.01 25.89
N ALA A 14 17.19 23.27 24.87
CA ALA A 14 18.09 22.63 23.92
C ALA A 14 17.76 23.09 22.50
N THR A 15 18.77 23.72 21.90
CA THR A 15 18.86 24.33 20.58
C THR A 15 18.59 23.34 19.44
N VAL A 16 17.78 23.76 18.46
CA VAL A 16 17.59 23.07 17.18
C VAL A 16 18.84 23.26 16.31
N ARG A 17 19.50 22.17 15.91
CA ARG A 17 20.50 22.18 14.83
C ARG A 17 20.01 21.32 13.68
N ALA A 18 19.90 21.96 12.53
CA ALA A 18 19.77 21.34 11.22
C ALA A 18 21.02 20.53 10.87
N GLY A 19 20.84 19.42 10.15
CA GLY A 19 21.93 18.70 9.48
C GLY A 19 21.84 17.18 9.60
N ALA A 20 21.06 16.56 8.71
CA ALA A 20 21.28 15.18 8.31
C ALA A 20 20.79 15.00 6.87
N SER A 21 21.68 15.31 5.93
CA SER A 21 21.59 14.86 4.54
C SER A 21 21.72 13.35 4.51
N VAL A 22 20.60 12.64 4.32
CA VAL A 22 20.61 11.22 4.01
C VAL A 22 20.94 11.09 2.53
N SER A 23 22.16 10.66 2.22
CA SER A 23 22.57 10.27 0.88
C SER A 23 21.73 9.07 0.43
N LYS A 24 20.77 9.30 -0.47
CA LYS A 24 20.10 8.22 -1.22
C LYS A 24 21.17 7.54 -2.08
N ALA A 25 21.41 6.26 -1.82
CA ALA A 25 22.19 5.43 -2.73
C ALA A 25 21.45 5.35 -4.09
N PRO A 26 22.12 5.54 -5.23
CA PRO A 26 21.49 5.33 -6.52
C PRO A 26 21.28 3.83 -6.74
N TYR A 27 20.03 3.40 -6.82
CA TYR A 27 19.68 2.09 -7.37
C TYR A 27 20.05 2.13 -8.86
N VAL A 28 21.11 1.41 -9.24
CA VAL A 28 21.50 1.22 -10.62
C VAL A 28 20.54 0.19 -11.21
N TYR A 29 19.60 0.63 -12.04
CA TYR A 29 18.81 -0.28 -12.88
C TYR A 29 19.66 -0.65 -14.11
N GLU A 30 20.33 -1.80 -14.04
CA GLU A 30 20.87 -2.44 -15.24
C GLU A 30 19.70 -2.98 -16.07
N SER A 31 19.75 -2.68 -17.36
CA SER A 31 18.77 -3.05 -18.39
C SER A 31 18.52 -4.56 -18.42
N VAL A 32 17.29 -4.98 -18.17
CA VAL A 32 16.79 -6.30 -18.58
C VAL A 32 15.44 -6.20 -19.28
N THR A 33 15.45 -6.86 -20.42
CA THR A 33 14.44 -7.12 -21.43
C THR A 33 13.20 -7.82 -20.85
N GLU A 34 12.01 -7.41 -21.32
CA GLU A 34 10.69 -8.10 -21.24
C GLU A 34 10.09 -8.41 -19.85
N MET A 35 9.09 -7.61 -19.41
CA MET A 35 8.05 -8.03 -18.46
C MET A 35 6.66 -7.44 -18.83
N PRO A 36 5.55 -8.18 -18.61
CA PRO A 36 4.28 -7.98 -19.30
C PRO A 36 3.33 -6.97 -18.63
N ASP A 37 2.63 -6.21 -19.47
CA ASP A 37 1.25 -5.71 -19.30
C ASP A 37 0.90 -4.86 -18.06
N MET A 38 1.59 -3.72 -17.89
CA MET A 38 1.05 -2.49 -17.25
C MET A 38 1.68 -1.25 -17.92
N ALA A 39 1.48 -1.15 -19.23
CA ALA A 39 2.12 -0.11 -20.05
C ALA A 39 1.70 1.31 -19.60
N HIS A 40 2.71 2.15 -19.30
CA HIS A 40 2.72 3.63 -19.27
C HIS A 40 2.74 4.40 -17.93
N ARG A 41 3.12 3.79 -16.80
CA ARG A 41 3.31 4.59 -15.57
C ARG A 41 4.67 5.29 -15.54
N SER A 42 4.70 6.55 -15.07
CA SER A 42 5.96 7.23 -14.83
C SER A 42 6.70 6.56 -13.66
N PRO A 43 8.04 6.69 -13.53
CA PRO A 43 8.76 6.11 -12.40
C PRO A 43 8.22 6.55 -11.04
N GLU A 44 7.70 7.78 -10.95
CA GLU A 44 7.08 8.31 -9.73
C GLU A 44 5.77 7.59 -9.40
N ASP A 45 4.95 7.30 -10.41
CA ASP A 45 3.67 6.61 -10.24
C ASP A 45 3.90 5.15 -9.84
N GLN A 46 4.88 4.47 -10.44
CA GLN A 46 5.24 3.12 -10.02
C GLN A 46 5.70 3.07 -8.55
N ILE A 47 6.48 4.06 -8.10
CA ILE A 47 6.90 4.14 -6.69
C ILE A 47 5.69 4.38 -5.77
N ALA A 48 4.80 5.30 -6.14
CA ALA A 48 3.59 5.59 -5.36
C ALA A 48 2.68 4.35 -5.26
N HIS A 49 2.51 3.64 -6.37
CA HIS A 49 1.80 2.37 -6.45
C HIS A 49 2.39 1.32 -5.51
N ASP A 50 3.68 0.99 -5.65
CA ASP A 50 4.35 -0.03 -4.85
C ASP A 50 4.33 0.31 -3.35
N ASN A 51 4.48 1.60 -3.00
CA ASN A 51 4.35 2.07 -1.62
C ASN A 51 2.91 1.95 -1.10
N GLY A 52 1.90 2.20 -1.94
CA GLY A 52 0.49 1.99 -1.63
C GLY A 52 0.16 0.53 -1.34
N ILE A 53 0.67 -0.40 -2.17
CA ILE A 53 0.55 -1.85 -1.96
C ILE A 53 1.19 -2.23 -0.62
N LEU A 54 2.42 -1.80 -0.38
CA LEU A 54 3.15 -2.11 0.85
C LEU A 54 2.44 -1.58 2.09
N ALA A 55 1.88 -0.38 2.02
CA ALA A 55 1.12 0.22 3.11
C ALA A 55 -0.15 -0.59 3.42
N GLU A 56 -0.92 -0.98 2.40
CA GLU A 56 -2.14 -1.78 2.57
C GLU A 56 -1.82 -3.17 3.12
N ALA A 57 -0.83 -3.84 2.55
CA ALA A 57 -0.41 -5.16 2.99
C ALA A 57 -0.02 -5.16 4.48
N ARG A 58 0.77 -4.16 4.91
CA ARG A 58 1.16 -3.99 6.33
C ARG A 58 -0.01 -3.60 7.23
N GLU A 59 -0.98 -2.83 6.74
CA GLU A 59 -2.17 -2.50 7.50
C GLU A 59 -3.03 -3.74 7.73
N LEU A 60 -3.28 -4.55 6.70
CA LEU A 60 -4.05 -5.78 6.80
C LEU A 60 -3.32 -6.83 7.67
N ASP A 61 -2.02 -7.00 7.50
CA ASP A 61 -1.21 -7.91 8.31
C ASP A 61 -1.25 -7.55 9.81
N ARG A 62 -1.05 -6.27 10.16
CA ARG A 62 -1.20 -5.77 11.54
C ARG A 62 -2.60 -6.00 12.10
N ASN A 63 -3.62 -5.99 11.25
CA ASN A 63 -5.01 -6.26 11.60
C ASN A 63 -5.35 -7.77 11.63
N GLY A 64 -4.35 -8.65 11.53
CA GLY A 64 -4.48 -10.10 11.67
C GLY A 64 -5.03 -10.82 10.45
N TRP A 65 -4.87 -10.24 9.26
CA TRP A 65 -5.16 -10.92 8.00
C TRP A 65 -3.96 -11.74 7.52
N ASP A 66 -4.19 -12.86 6.84
CA ASP A 66 -3.19 -13.54 6.03
C ASP A 66 -3.11 -12.85 4.67
N VAL A 67 -1.95 -12.26 4.36
CA VAL A 67 -1.78 -11.31 3.25
C VAL A 67 -0.82 -11.84 2.19
N LYS A 68 -1.25 -11.70 0.94
CA LYS A 68 -0.43 -11.87 -0.25
C LYS A 68 -0.46 -10.57 -1.05
N ALA A 69 0.66 -10.16 -1.61
CA ALA A 69 0.77 -8.90 -2.33
C ALA A 69 1.71 -9.01 -3.54
N ASP A 70 1.32 -8.42 -4.66
CA ASP A 70 2.13 -8.39 -5.88
C ASP A 70 3.12 -7.22 -5.87
N HIS A 71 4.12 -7.26 -6.74
CA HIS A 71 5.12 -6.19 -6.97
C HIS A 71 6.02 -5.79 -5.78
N ILE A 72 5.72 -6.21 -4.55
CA ILE A 72 6.51 -5.89 -3.34
C ILE A 72 7.31 -7.10 -2.82
N SER A 73 7.94 -7.83 -3.73
CA SER A 73 8.79 -8.97 -3.38
C SER A 73 9.93 -8.56 -2.44
N GLY A 74 10.26 -9.40 -1.45
CA GLY A 74 11.25 -9.08 -0.42
C GLY A 74 10.68 -8.50 0.88
N HIS A 75 9.39 -8.15 0.91
CA HIS A 75 8.70 -7.71 2.13
C HIS A 75 8.03 -8.83 2.93
N GLY A 76 8.21 -10.10 2.52
CA GLY A 76 7.71 -11.28 3.23
C GLY A 76 6.26 -11.69 2.88
N PHE A 77 5.59 -10.93 2.01
CA PHE A 77 4.27 -11.29 1.50
C PHE A 77 4.40 -12.30 0.35
N GLY A 78 3.54 -13.32 0.34
CA GLY A 78 3.46 -14.26 -0.77
C GLY A 78 2.78 -13.64 -2.00
N THR A 79 2.84 -14.32 -3.15
CA THR A 79 2.19 -13.84 -4.37
C THR A 79 0.67 -14.10 -4.36
N PRO A 80 -0.18 -13.12 -4.68
CA PRO A 80 -1.63 -13.30 -4.75
C PRO A 80 -2.07 -14.39 -5.72
N PRO A 81 -3.17 -15.13 -5.47
CA PRO A 81 -3.73 -16.02 -6.49
C PRO A 81 -4.29 -15.20 -7.67
N LYS A 82 -4.35 -15.82 -8.85
CA LYS A 82 -5.09 -15.24 -9.97
C LYS A 82 -6.60 -15.42 -9.76
N ILE A 83 -7.38 -14.41 -10.09
CA ILE A 83 -8.84 -14.40 -10.09
C ILE A 83 -9.28 -14.08 -11.52
N ASN A 84 -9.98 -15.02 -12.16
CA ASN A 84 -10.43 -14.89 -13.55
C ASN A 84 -9.31 -14.48 -14.55
N GLY A 85 -8.07 -14.91 -14.31
CA GLY A 85 -6.91 -14.64 -15.17
C GLY A 85 -6.05 -13.45 -14.73
N HIS A 86 -6.59 -12.54 -13.92
CA HIS A 86 -5.89 -11.36 -13.42
C HIS A 86 -5.34 -11.60 -12.02
N ARG A 87 -4.27 -10.89 -11.65
CA ARG A 87 -3.70 -10.96 -10.30
C ARG A 87 -3.98 -9.64 -9.60
N PRO A 88 -4.59 -9.65 -8.40
CA PRO A 88 -4.81 -8.42 -7.66
C PRO A 88 -3.51 -7.94 -7.01
N ASP A 89 -3.43 -6.66 -6.71
CA ASP A 89 -2.30 -6.08 -5.97
C ASP A 89 -2.19 -6.64 -4.56
N VAL A 90 -3.32 -6.72 -3.83
CA VAL A 90 -3.37 -7.34 -2.50
C VAL A 90 -4.54 -8.32 -2.40
N TYR A 91 -4.23 -9.52 -1.93
CA TYR A 91 -5.20 -10.55 -1.60
C TYR A 91 -5.05 -10.94 -0.13
N ALA A 92 -6.08 -10.68 0.67
CA ALA A 92 -6.04 -10.93 2.10
C ALA A 92 -7.20 -11.81 2.55
N THR A 93 -6.91 -12.77 3.44
CA THR A 93 -7.93 -13.66 4.00
C THR A 93 -7.89 -13.63 5.52
N LYS A 94 -9.04 -13.80 6.15
CA LYS A 94 -9.13 -14.08 7.59
C LYS A 94 -10.36 -14.93 7.87
N ARG A 95 -10.49 -15.39 9.10
CA ARG A 95 -11.74 -16.01 9.55
C ARG A 95 -12.89 -15.02 9.35
N GLY A 96 -13.79 -15.32 8.42
CA GLY A 96 -14.98 -14.52 8.13
C GLY A 96 -14.91 -13.65 6.88
N GLY A 97 -13.85 -13.72 6.06
CA GLY A 97 -13.91 -13.10 4.74
C GLY A 97 -12.59 -13.02 3.97
N THR A 98 -12.74 -12.61 2.71
CA THR A 98 -11.66 -12.32 1.77
C THR A 98 -11.75 -10.85 1.36
N ARG A 99 -10.58 -10.22 1.19
CA ARG A 99 -10.43 -8.89 0.58
C ARG A 99 -9.55 -9.02 -0.65
N ILE A 100 -10.02 -8.41 -1.73
CA ILE A 100 -9.30 -8.21 -2.98
C ILE A 100 -9.13 -6.70 -3.09
N VAL A 101 -7.90 -6.21 -3.25
CA VAL A 101 -7.62 -4.78 -3.25
C VAL A 101 -6.73 -4.44 -4.45
N GLU A 102 -7.15 -3.46 -5.24
CA GLU A 102 -6.31 -2.77 -6.22
C GLU A 102 -5.86 -1.41 -5.68
N ILE A 103 -4.64 -1.02 -6.05
CA ILE A 103 -4.02 0.26 -5.75
C ILE A 103 -3.67 0.94 -7.07
N GLU A 104 -4.41 1.98 -7.44
CA GLU A 104 -4.18 2.68 -8.71
C GLU A 104 -3.58 4.07 -8.52
N THR A 105 -2.86 4.54 -9.53
CA THR A 105 -2.40 5.94 -9.61
C THR A 105 -3.20 6.76 -10.62
N ASP A 106 -3.97 6.08 -11.48
CA ASP A 106 -4.86 6.67 -12.48
C ASP A 106 -6.24 6.00 -12.35
N PRO A 107 -7.33 6.76 -12.10
CA PRO A 107 -8.67 6.20 -11.93
C PRO A 107 -9.30 5.63 -13.22
N ASP A 108 -8.70 5.88 -14.38
CA ASP A 108 -9.19 5.36 -15.66
C ASP A 108 -8.49 4.03 -16.07
N ASP A 109 -7.61 3.50 -15.23
CA ASP A 109 -6.89 2.24 -15.50
C ASP A 109 -7.79 0.99 -15.36
N ASP A 110 -7.40 -0.06 -16.09
CA ASP A 110 -7.74 -1.48 -15.88
C ASP A 110 -9.23 -1.85 -15.62
N HIS A 111 -10.16 -1.23 -16.35
CA HIS A 111 -11.61 -1.52 -16.28
C HIS A 111 -12.00 -3.01 -16.38
N ASP A 112 -11.34 -3.79 -17.25
CA ASP A 112 -11.64 -5.21 -17.44
C ASP A 112 -11.26 -6.04 -16.19
N GLN A 113 -10.11 -5.71 -15.60
CA GLN A 113 -9.63 -6.33 -14.37
C GLN A 113 -10.60 -6.04 -13.21
N HIS A 114 -10.98 -4.77 -13.04
CA HIS A 114 -11.96 -4.34 -12.06
C HIS A 114 -13.30 -5.07 -12.20
N THR A 115 -13.77 -5.24 -13.44
CA THR A 115 -14.98 -5.99 -13.72
C THR A 115 -14.84 -7.46 -13.29
N ALA A 116 -13.69 -8.08 -13.55
CA ALA A 116 -13.41 -9.45 -13.16
C ALA A 116 -13.41 -9.65 -11.63
N PHE A 117 -12.82 -8.71 -10.87
CA PHE A 117 -12.77 -8.77 -9.42
C PHE A 117 -14.10 -8.45 -8.76
N ARG A 118 -14.83 -7.41 -9.21
CA ARG A 118 -16.21 -7.12 -8.73
C ARG A 118 -17.14 -8.32 -8.95
N ARG A 119 -17.06 -8.97 -10.12
CA ARG A 119 -17.83 -10.18 -10.40
C ARG A 119 -17.48 -11.32 -9.44
N SER A 120 -16.18 -11.56 -9.21
CA SER A 120 -15.73 -12.61 -8.29
C SER A 120 -16.17 -12.33 -6.85
N ALA A 121 -16.07 -11.08 -6.40
CA ALA A 121 -16.53 -10.64 -5.09
C ALA A 121 -18.03 -10.92 -4.89
N GLY A 122 -18.88 -10.54 -5.84
CA GLY A 122 -20.32 -10.82 -5.79
C GLY A 122 -20.68 -12.32 -5.77
N GLN A 123 -19.85 -13.18 -6.39
CA GLN A 123 -20.08 -14.63 -6.41
C GLN A 123 -19.58 -15.35 -5.15
N THR A 124 -18.54 -14.83 -4.51
CA THR A 124 -17.84 -15.51 -3.40
C THR A 124 -18.14 -14.90 -2.04
N GLY A 125 -18.72 -13.71 -1.99
CA GLY A 125 -18.86 -12.91 -0.77
C GLY A 125 -17.55 -12.25 -0.32
N ALA A 126 -16.53 -12.22 -1.18
CA ALA A 126 -15.35 -11.39 -0.95
C ALA A 126 -15.73 -9.90 -1.05
N ASN A 127 -14.94 -9.04 -0.42
CA ASN A 127 -15.03 -7.60 -0.62
C ASN A 127 -13.97 -7.19 -1.64
N PHE A 128 -14.38 -6.45 -2.66
CA PHE A 128 -13.46 -5.79 -3.58
C PHE A 128 -13.30 -4.33 -3.16
N TYR A 129 -12.06 -3.86 -3.14
CA TYR A 129 -11.71 -2.47 -2.88
C TYR A 129 -10.75 -1.98 -3.95
N ASP A 130 -10.92 -0.72 -4.30
CA ASP A 130 -10.10 -0.03 -5.28
C ASP A 130 -9.71 1.32 -4.66
N TRP A 131 -8.40 1.54 -4.55
CA TRP A 131 -7.82 2.73 -3.92
C TRP A 131 -6.98 3.53 -4.90
N ILE A 132 -7.31 4.82 -5.06
CA ILE A 132 -6.43 5.75 -5.76
C ILE A 132 -5.40 6.33 -4.79
N VAL A 133 -4.11 6.17 -5.12
CA VAL A 133 -2.98 6.79 -4.41
C VAL A 133 -2.38 7.93 -5.22
N ASP A 134 -2.10 9.05 -4.57
CA ASP A 134 -1.35 10.15 -5.20
C ASP A 134 0.17 9.99 -5.02
N LYS A 135 0.94 10.84 -5.72
CA LYS A 135 2.40 10.90 -5.60
C LYS A 135 2.92 11.23 -4.19
N GLY A 136 2.05 11.74 -3.31
CA GLY A 136 2.34 11.97 -1.90
C GLY A 136 1.96 10.80 -0.99
N GLU A 137 1.64 9.64 -1.58
CA GLU A 137 1.23 8.40 -0.90
C GLU A 137 -0.09 8.53 -0.12
N ASN A 138 -0.90 9.55 -0.41
CA ASN A 138 -2.19 9.72 0.23
C ASN A 138 -3.25 8.91 -0.53
N ARG A 139 -4.02 8.10 0.21
CA ARG A 139 -5.22 7.42 -0.32
C ARG A 139 -6.34 8.43 -0.48
N ARG A 140 -6.90 8.52 -1.69
CA ARG A 140 -7.90 9.55 -2.02
C ARG A 140 -9.32 9.02 -2.16
N THR A 141 -9.51 7.79 -2.65
CA THR A 141 -10.86 7.29 -2.93
C THR A 141 -10.97 5.79 -2.70
N LYS A 142 -12.12 5.34 -2.20
CA LYS A 142 -12.57 3.94 -2.15
C LYS A 142 -13.74 3.79 -3.10
N PHE A 143 -13.69 2.84 -4.03
CA PHE A 143 -14.88 2.40 -4.75
C PHE A 143 -15.34 1.04 -4.19
N GLU A 144 -16.63 0.93 -3.86
CA GLU A 144 -17.29 -0.32 -3.43
C GLU A 144 -18.11 -0.90 -4.58
#